data_AF-A0A497ET49-F1
#
_entry.id   AF-A0A497ET49-F1
#
_cell.length_a   1.000
_cell.length_b   1.000
_cell.length_c   1.000
_cell.angle_alpha   90.00
_cell.angle_beta   90.00
_cell.angle_gamma   90.00
#
_symmetry.space_group_name_H-M   'P 1'
#
loop_
_entity.id
_entity.type
_entity.pdbx_description
1 polymer ?
#
loop_
_entity_poly.entity_id
_entity_poly.type
_entity_poly.pdbx_seq_one_letter_code
_entity_poly.pdbx_strand_id
1 'polypeptide(L)' 'MTKGTPSFGKRGRGKTHIRCRRCGRHAYHIRKKYCAACGFGRSKRIRRYSWANKKVNRVRIK' A
#
# COMPACT_ATOMS: atom_id res chain seq x y z
N MET A 1 20.03 -7.11 -19.43
CA MET A 1 18.79 -7.02 -18.63
C MET A 1 17.68 -6.47 -19.53
N THR A 2 16.95 -7.33 -20.23
CA THR A 2 15.88 -6.89 -21.15
C THR A 2 14.73 -6.28 -20.37
N LYS A 3 14.36 -5.04 -20.72
CA LYS A 3 13.23 -4.32 -20.15
C LYS A 3 11.95 -4.68 -20.93
N GLY A 4 10.78 -4.48 -20.34
CA GLY A 4 9.49 -4.68 -21.03
C GLY A 4 8.91 -6.10 -20.87
N THR A 5 8.10 -6.52 -21.84
CA THR A 5 7.29 -7.76 -21.84
C THR A 5 7.99 -9.01 -21.28
N PRO A 6 9.22 -9.38 -21.71
CA PRO A 6 9.88 -10.60 -21.22
C PRO A 6 10.15 -10.58 -19.70
N SER A 7 10.24 -9.40 -19.08
CA SER A 7 10.48 -9.26 -17.64
C SER A 7 9.23 -9.43 -16.76
N PHE A 8 8.02 -9.30 -17.32
CA PHE A 8 6.78 -9.32 -16.54
C PHE A 8 6.44 -10.71 -15.99
N GLY A 9 6.85 -11.79 -16.67
CA GLY A 9 6.66 -13.17 -16.18
C GLY A 9 7.29 -13.45 -14.81
N LYS A 10 8.29 -12.65 -14.41
CA LYS A 10 8.95 -12.76 -13.10
C LYS A 10 8.16 -12.14 -11.94
N ARG A 11 7.07 -11.39 -12.21
CA ARG A 11 6.34 -10.60 -11.19
C ARG A 11 5.29 -11.38 -10.39
N GLY A 12 5.02 -12.65 -10.72
CA GLY A 12 3.98 -13.46 -10.05
C GLY A 12 4.41 -14.14 -8.75
N ARG A 13 5.72 -14.24 -8.47
CA ARG A 13 6.25 -15.12 -7.40
C ARG A 13 5.98 -14.66 -5.97
N GLY A 14 5.64 -13.38 -5.75
CA GLY A 14 5.46 -12.86 -4.40
C GLY A 14 4.59 -11.62 -4.35
N LYS A 15 3.78 -11.54 -3.29
CA LYS A 15 2.97 -10.35 -3.02
C LYS A 15 3.74 -9.41 -2.10
N THR A 16 3.93 -8.17 -2.52
CA THR A 16 4.56 -7.13 -1.69
C THR A 16 3.59 -6.60 -0.64
N HIS A 17 2.31 -6.48 -1.01
CA HIS A 17 1.24 -5.95 -0.17
C HIS A 17 0.13 -6.97 0.02
N ILE A 18 -0.57 -6.90 1.15
CA ILE A 18 -1.78 -7.67 1.47
C ILE A 18 -2.87 -6.74 2.03
N ARG A 19 -4.06 -7.29 2.30
CA ARG A 19 -5.15 -6.57 2.93
C ARG A 19 -4.78 -6.15 4.36
N CYS A 20 -4.90 -4.86 4.64
CA CYS A 20 -4.61 -4.29 5.95
C CYS A 20 -5.75 -4.58 6.93
N ARG A 21 -5.42 -5.10 8.11
CA ARG A 21 -6.37 -5.38 9.19
C ARG A 21 -7.09 -4.13 9.73
N ARG A 22 -6.46 -2.95 9.67
CA ARG A 22 -7.05 -1.69 10.19
C ARG A 22 -7.97 -1.00 9.17
N CYS A 23 -7.51 -0.82 7.93
CA CYS A 23 -8.24 -0.01 6.94
C CYS A 23 -8.83 -0.82 5.77
N GLY A 24 -8.66 -2.14 5.75
CA GLY A 24 -9.21 -3.02 4.71
C GLY A 24 -8.60 -2.85 3.32
N ARG A 25 -7.65 -1.93 3.11
CA ARG A 25 -6.99 -1.70 1.81
C ARG A 25 -5.87 -2.70 1.56
N HIS A 26 -5.64 -3.07 0.30
CA HIS A 26 -4.53 -3.92 -0.13
C HIS A 26 -3.21 -3.14 -0.15
N ALA A 27 -2.76 -2.71 1.04
CA ALA A 27 -1.66 -1.77 1.22
C ALA A 27 -0.80 -2.10 2.44
N TYR A 28 -1.01 -3.25 3.10
CA TYR A 28 -0.13 -3.69 4.18
C TYR A 28 1.09 -4.40 3.61
N HIS A 29 2.27 -3.83 3.83
CA HIS A 29 3.52 -4.37 3.31
C HIS A 29 3.96 -5.54 4.18
N ILE A 30 4.12 -6.73 3.59
CA ILE A 30 4.42 -7.96 4.34
C ILE A 30 5.81 -7.87 4.99
N ARG A 31 6.85 -7.61 4.19
CA ARG A 31 8.24 -7.58 4.69
C ARG A 31 8.49 -6.48 5.72
N LYS A 32 8.00 -5.26 5.48
CA LYS A 32 8.20 -4.10 6.37
C LYS A 32 7.16 -4.00 7.50
N LYS A 33 6.17 -4.87 7.53
CA LYS A 33 5.12 -4.96 8.56
C LYS A 33 4.33 -3.66 8.81
N TYR A 34 4.18 -2.78 7.81
CA TYR A 34 3.35 -1.56 7.95
C TYR A 34 2.42 -1.31 6.76
N CYS A 35 1.34 -0.57 6.99
CA CYS A 35 0.39 -0.17 5.97
C CYS A 35 0.77 1.17 5.32
N ALA A 36 0.97 1.15 4.00
CA ALA A 36 1.23 2.36 3.20
C ALA A 36 0.01 3.30 3.13
N ALA A 37 -1.21 2.80 3.35
CA ALA A 37 -2.40 3.66 3.33
C ALA A 37 -2.63 4.35 4.68
N CYS A 38 -2.84 3.57 5.75
CA CYS A 38 -3.29 4.10 7.04
C CYS A 38 -2.18 4.21 8.10
N GLY A 39 -0.96 3.73 7.85
CA GLY A 39 0.13 3.74 8.83
C GLY A 39 0.08 2.61 9.87
N PHE A 40 -0.90 1.71 9.81
CA PHE A 40 -0.98 0.55 10.71
C PHE A 40 0.34 -0.25 10.76
N GLY A 41 0.81 -0.58 11.96
CA GLY A 41 2.12 -1.22 12.20
C GLY A 41 3.28 -0.23 12.43
N ARG A 42 3.19 0.99 11.88
CA ARG A 42 4.17 2.06 12.13
C ARG A 42 3.66 3.10 13.13
N SER A 43 2.37 3.40 13.12
CA SER A 43 1.75 4.42 13.97
C SER A 43 0.42 3.94 14.57
N LYS A 44 0.14 4.42 15.79
CA LYS A 44 -1.21 4.28 16.40
C LYS A 44 -2.23 5.15 15.66
N ARG A 45 -1.84 6.37 15.27
CA ARG A 45 -2.66 7.32 14.50
C ARG A 45 -2.79 6.92 13.02
N ILE A 46 -3.88 7.39 12.41
CA ILE A 46 -4.12 7.25 10.97
C ILE A 46 -3.16 8.17 10.20
N ARG A 47 -2.42 7.60 9.24
CA ARG A 47 -1.58 8.37 8.32
C ARG A 47 -2.43 9.33 7.48
N ARG A 48 -2.15 10.63 7.60
CA ARG A 48 -2.76 11.72 6.84
C ARG A 48 -1.68 12.75 6.52
N TYR A 49 -1.74 13.36 5.34
CA TYR A 49 -0.90 14.48 4.95
C TYR A 49 -1.78 15.59 4.42
N SER A 50 -1.37 16.85 4.58
CA SER A 50 -2.09 18.02 4.06
C SER A 50 -2.22 17.98 2.53
N TRP A 51 -1.16 17.55 1.84
CA TRP A 51 -1.12 17.45 0.37
C TRP A 51 -1.84 16.20 -0.20
N ALA A 52 -2.31 15.28 0.64
CA ALA A 52 -2.85 14.01 0.16
C ALA A 52 -4.35 14.09 -0.15
N ASN A 53 -4.70 14.10 -1.43
CA ASN A 53 -6.11 14.19 -1.88
C ASN A 53 -6.95 12.95 -1.55
N LYS A 54 -6.32 11.80 -1.26
CA LYS A 54 -7.01 10.54 -0.97
C LYS A 54 -6.97 10.23 0.52
N LYS A 55 -8.11 10.35 1.19
CA LYS A 55 -8.27 9.92 2.58
C LYS A 55 -8.24 8.39 2.71
N VAL A 56 -8.14 7.90 3.95
CA VAL A 56 -8.11 6.45 4.24
C VAL A 56 -9.42 5.76 3.87
N ASN A 57 -10.55 6.47 3.99
CA ASN A 57 -11.88 6.05 3.54
C ASN A 57 -12.08 6.12 2.00
N ARG A 58 -11.01 6.36 1.22
CA ARG A 58 -11.02 6.46 -0.26
C ARG A 58 -11.79 7.66 -0.85
N VAL A 59 -12.38 8.51 -0.01
CA VAL A 59 -12.94 9.78 -0.45
C VAL A 59 -11.81 10.65 -1.00
N ARG A 60 -11.99 11.15 -2.23
CA ARG A 60 -11.12 12.15 -2.82
C ARG A 60 -11.62 13.52 -2.36
N ILE A 61 -10.74 14.30 -1.76
CA ILE A 61 -10.98 15.73 -1.56
C ILE A 61 -10.79 16.38 -2.93
N LYS A 62 -11.81 17.09 -3.40
CA LYS A 62 -11.79 17.83 -4.66
C LYS A 62 -11.06 19.15 -4.45
#